data_AF-A0A2G0CJZ4-F1
#
_entry.id   AF-A0A2G0CJZ4-F1
#
_cell.length_a   1.000
_cell.length_b   1.000
_cell.length_c   1.000
_cell.angle_alpha   90.00
_cell.angle_beta   90.00
_cell.angle_gamma   90.00
#
_symmetry.space_group_name_H-M   'P 1'
#
loop_
_entity.id
_entity.type
_entity.pdbx_description
1 polymer ?
#
loop_
_entity_poly.entity_id
_entity_poly.type
_entity_poly.pdbx_seq_one_letter_code
_entity_poly.pdbx_strand_id
1 'polypeptide(L)'
;MATYRSPFDRSPIGTVASIIITIVVLYFLFTLVGWLIGMLYRFSPLILVAALIIDYKVVLGYLKGIKKLFDRNPIYGLLAAGATVVLYPFVFLYFLGMALFKKKVKEARREADIRRNGKWVDYEEVPEEPLDIDTHYEELPPPPAPRRRDEPGYDEYFK
;
A
#
# COMPACT_ATOMS: atom_id res chain seq x y z
N MET A 1 19.48 37.57 -46.42
CA MET A 1 19.47 38.48 -45.25
C MET A 1 18.29 38.09 -44.38
N ALA A 2 18.52 37.69 -43.13
CA ALA A 2 17.44 37.31 -42.21
C ALA A 2 16.85 38.57 -41.55
N THR A 3 15.60 38.88 -41.87
CA THR A 3 14.87 40.00 -41.25
C THR A 3 14.47 39.60 -39.84
N TYR A 4 15.14 40.16 -38.83
CA TYR A 4 14.70 40.10 -37.44
C TYR A 4 13.43 40.97 -37.31
N ARG A 5 12.26 40.34 -37.27
CA ARG A 5 11.03 41.01 -36.81
C ARG A 5 11.08 41.09 -35.29
N SER A 6 10.90 42.28 -34.73
CA SER A 6 10.84 42.44 -33.28
C SER A 6 9.64 41.65 -32.74
N PRO A 7 9.74 40.99 -31.56
CA PRO A 7 8.60 40.30 -30.96
C PRO A 7 7.41 41.23 -30.66
N PHE A 8 7.65 42.55 -30.70
CA PHE A 8 6.73 43.62 -30.33
C PHE A 8 6.11 44.35 -31.54
N ASP A 9 6.45 44.01 -32.79
CA ASP A 9 5.77 44.49 -34.02
C ASP A 9 4.41 43.80 -34.25
N ARG A 10 3.66 43.52 -33.18
CA ARG A 10 2.27 43.08 -33.28
C ARG A 10 1.41 44.34 -33.25
N SER A 11 0.42 44.42 -34.14
CA SER A 11 -0.56 45.51 -34.10
C SER A 11 -1.15 45.63 -32.68
N PRO A 12 -1.47 46.84 -32.19
CA PRO A 12 -2.11 47.03 -30.88
C PRO A 12 -3.34 46.14 -30.70
N ILE A 13 -4.04 45.85 -31.80
CA ILE A 13 -5.16 44.92 -31.90
C ILE A 13 -4.75 43.48 -31.60
N GLY A 14 -3.59 43.02 -32.11
CA GLY A 14 -3.05 41.69 -31.81
C GLY A 14 -2.69 41.51 -30.33
N THR A 15 -2.19 42.57 -29.68
CA THR A 15 -1.93 42.56 -28.23
C THR A 15 -3.23 42.44 -27.43
N VAL A 16 -4.23 43.29 -27.72
CA VAL A 16 -5.55 43.23 -27.07
C VAL A 16 -6.23 41.87 -27.30
N ALA A 17 -6.19 41.35 -28.53
CA ALA A 17 -6.73 40.04 -28.86
C ALA A 17 -6.05 38.91 -28.06
N SER A 18 -4.72 38.95 -27.91
CA SER A 18 -4.00 37.95 -27.10
C SER A 18 -4.39 37.99 -25.62
N ILE A 19 -4.55 39.18 -25.03
CA ILE A 19 -5.03 39.35 -23.65
C ILE A 19 -6.44 38.78 -23.49
N ILE A 20 -7.36 39.08 -24.41
CA ILE A 20 -8.72 38.55 -24.37
C ILE A 20 -8.70 37.02 -24.44
N ILE A 21 -7.92 36.44 -25.35
CA ILE A 21 -7.78 34.99 -25.47
C ILE A 21 -7.24 34.39 -24.17
N THR A 22 -6.20 34.99 -23.57
CA THR A 22 -5.64 34.53 -22.29
C THR A 22 -6.70 34.58 -21.18
N ILE A 23 -7.48 35.65 -21.09
CA ILE A 23 -8.56 35.78 -20.10
C ILE A 23 -9.61 34.68 -20.30
N VAL A 24 -10.03 34.42 -21.54
CA VAL A 24 -10.99 33.36 -21.87
C VAL A 24 -10.45 31.99 -21.48
N VAL A 25 -9.19 31.68 -21.81
CA VAL A 25 -8.54 30.41 -21.44
C VAL A 25 -8.48 30.26 -19.92
N LEU A 26 -8.08 31.31 -19.19
CA LEU A 26 -8.05 31.29 -17.74
C LEU A 26 -9.45 31.08 -17.15
N TYR A 27 -10.46 31.77 -17.67
CA TYR A 27 -11.85 31.59 -17.24
C TYR A 27 -12.32 30.13 -17.40
N PHE A 28 -12.04 29.51 -18.55
CA PHE A 28 -12.35 28.09 -18.76
C PHE A 28 -11.58 27.18 -17.80
N LEU A 29 -10.29 27.44 -17.56
CA LEU A 29 -9.49 26.68 -16.62
C LEU A 29 -10.03 26.78 -15.19
N PHE A 30 -10.34 27.98 -14.72
CA PHE A 30 -10.94 28.20 -13.39
C PHE A 30 -12.30 27.52 -13.26
N THR A 31 -13.12 27.58 -14.32
CA THR A 31 -14.42 26.90 -14.35
C THR A 31 -14.25 25.38 -14.26
N LEU A 32 -13.32 24.81 -15.02
CA LEU A 32 -13.02 23.38 -14.99
C LEU A 32 -12.50 22.94 -13.62
N VAL A 33 -11.56 23.68 -13.04
CA VAL A 33 -11.03 23.40 -11.70
C VAL A 33 -12.13 23.50 -10.65
N GLY A 34 -12.97 24.55 -10.71
CA GLY A 34 -14.10 24.72 -9.82
C GLY A 34 -15.10 23.57 -9.93
N TRP A 35 -15.38 23.10 -11.14
CA TRP A 35 -16.22 21.94 -11.39
C TRP A 35 -15.62 20.64 -10.82
N LEU A 36 -14.33 20.40 -11.04
CA LEU A 36 -13.61 19.24 -10.48
C LEU A 36 -13.60 19.25 -8.96
N ILE A 37 -13.35 20.42 -8.36
CA ILE A 37 -13.41 20.59 -6.90
C ILE A 37 -14.84 20.33 -6.42
N GLY A 38 -15.87 20.88 -7.09
CA GLY A 38 -17.27 20.63 -6.77
C GLY A 38 -17.63 19.15 -6.78
N MET A 39 -17.16 18.39 -7.78
CA MET A 39 -17.29 16.93 -7.80
C MET A 39 -16.55 16.30 -6.63
N LEU A 40 -15.32 16.72 -6.34
CA LEU A 40 -14.54 16.17 -5.23
C LEU A 40 -15.28 16.35 -3.90
N TYR A 41 -15.85 17.54 -3.63
CA TYR A 41 -16.70 17.79 -2.46
C TYR A 41 -17.94 16.88 -2.43
N ARG A 42 -18.63 16.72 -3.58
CA ARG A 42 -19.82 15.87 -3.71
C ARG A 42 -19.54 14.39 -3.42
N PHE A 43 -18.41 13.87 -3.89
CA PHE A 43 -18.01 12.46 -3.75
C PHE A 43 -17.11 12.18 -2.54
N SER A 44 -16.69 13.21 -1.81
CA SER A 44 -15.82 13.05 -0.64
C SER A 44 -16.31 12.07 0.42
N PRO A 45 -17.60 12.02 0.80
CA PRO A 45 -18.08 10.99 1.73
C PRO A 45 -17.79 9.57 1.23
N LEU A 46 -17.98 9.32 -0.08
CA LEU A 46 -17.68 8.04 -0.70
C LEU A 46 -16.17 7.74 -0.68
N ILE A 47 -15.34 8.75 -0.97
CA ILE A 47 -13.87 8.63 -0.93
C ILE A 47 -13.39 8.28 0.48
N LEU A 48 -13.95 8.90 1.53
CA LEU A 48 -13.64 8.59 2.91
C LEU A 48 -13.98 7.13 3.25
N VAL A 49 -15.19 6.69 2.87
CA VAL A 49 -15.62 5.30 3.09
C VAL A 49 -14.69 4.32 2.38
N ALA A 50 -14.32 4.59 1.13
CA ALA A 50 -13.35 3.77 0.39
C ALA A 50 -11.99 3.71 1.11
N ALA A 51 -11.48 4.83 1.61
CA ALA A 51 -10.22 4.87 2.36
C ALA A 51 -10.29 4.05 3.66
N LEU A 52 -11.41 4.13 4.39
CA LEU A 52 -11.64 3.36 5.62
C LEU A 52 -11.70 1.85 5.35
N ILE A 53 -12.36 1.43 4.26
CA ILE A 53 -12.43 0.02 3.85
C ILE A 53 -11.04 -0.52 3.49
N ILE A 54 -10.21 0.27 2.79
CA ILE A 54 -8.88 -0.18 2.33
C ILE A 54 -7.88 -0.24 3.48
N ASP A 55 -7.75 0.84 4.26
CA ASP A 55 -6.88 0.88 5.44
C ASP A 55 -7.29 2.02 6.39
N TYR A 56 -8.24 1.73 7.28
CA TYR A 56 -8.69 2.68 8.32
C TYR A 56 -7.55 3.21 9.22
N LYS A 57 -6.40 2.51 9.30
CA LYS A 57 -5.26 2.97 10.11
C LYS A 57 -4.65 4.26 9.57
N VAL A 58 -4.83 4.56 8.28
CA VAL A 58 -4.41 5.85 7.70
C VAL A 58 -5.18 7.00 8.33
N VAL A 59 -6.51 6.86 8.41
CA VAL A 59 -7.40 7.86 9.03
C VAL A 59 -7.10 7.99 10.52
N LEU A 60 -6.99 6.88 11.25
CA LEU A 60 -6.65 6.91 12.67
C LEU A 60 -5.26 7.50 12.94
N GLY A 61 -4.28 7.19 12.08
CA GLY A 61 -2.94 7.75 12.17
C GLY A 61 -2.94 9.28 12.02
N TYR A 62 -3.73 9.79 11.07
CA TYR A 62 -3.92 11.22 10.88
C TYR A 62 -4.60 11.89 12.08
N LEU A 63 -5.70 11.33 12.58
CA LEU A 63 -6.39 11.86 13.77
C LEU A 63 -5.51 11.84 15.02
N LYS A 64 -4.71 10.79 15.21
CA LYS A 64 -3.68 10.74 16.27
C LYS A 64 -2.63 11.83 16.07
N GLY A 65 -2.26 12.13 14.82
CA GLY A 65 -1.40 13.25 14.47
C GLY A 65 -1.97 14.58 14.93
N ILE A 66 -3.25 14.86 14.62
CA ILE A 66 -3.94 16.08 15.09
C ILE A 66 -3.98 16.14 16.62
N LYS A 67 -4.31 15.04 17.30
CA LYS A 67 -4.29 15.00 18.77
C LYS A 67 -2.91 15.37 19.31
N LYS A 68 -1.84 14.81 18.74
CA LYS A 68 -0.47 15.13 19.13
C LYS A 68 -0.11 16.61 18.87
N LEU A 69 -0.70 17.25 17.86
CA LEU A 69 -0.54 18.68 17.65
C LEU A 69 -1.20 19.46 18.80
N PHE A 70 -2.43 19.10 19.20
CA PHE A 70 -3.08 19.70 20.38
C PHE A 70 -2.24 19.55 21.65
N ASP A 71 -1.71 18.35 21.90
CA ASP A 71 -0.87 18.06 23.08
C ASP A 71 0.42 18.91 23.10
N ARG A 72 0.97 19.27 21.94
CA ARG A 72 2.20 20.08 21.80
C ARG A 72 1.93 21.57 21.82
N ASN A 73 0.91 22.01 21.09
CA ASN A 73 0.51 23.39 20.99
C ASN A 73 -0.95 23.46 20.51
N PRO A 74 -1.88 23.93 21.36
CA PRO A 74 -3.30 23.94 21.04
C PRO A 74 -3.65 24.79 19.81
N ILE A 75 -2.90 25.86 19.54
CA ILE A 75 -3.12 26.73 18.36
C ILE A 75 -2.87 25.95 17.08
N TYR A 76 -1.75 25.21 17.00
CA TYR A 76 -1.46 24.38 15.83
C TYR A 76 -2.45 23.22 15.67
N GLY A 77 -2.89 22.63 16.79
CA GLY A 77 -3.96 21.63 16.77
C GLY A 77 -5.26 22.17 16.17
N LEU A 78 -5.66 23.37 16.59
CA LEU A 78 -6.88 24.03 16.10
C LEU A 78 -6.76 24.42 14.62
N LEU A 79 -5.63 24.97 14.20
CA LEU A 79 -5.37 25.29 12.78
C LEU A 79 -5.42 24.02 11.92
N ALA A 80 -4.82 22.93 12.37
CA ALA A 80 -4.84 21.66 11.64
C ALA A 80 -6.27 21.11 11.52
N ALA A 81 -7.02 21.07 12.63
CA ALA A 81 -8.40 20.60 12.64
C ALA A 81 -9.31 21.48 11.77
N GLY A 82 -9.18 22.81 11.85
CA GLY A 82 -9.91 23.76 11.01
C GLY A 82 -9.59 23.58 9.53
N ALA A 83 -8.31 23.42 9.19
CA ALA A 83 -7.89 23.09 7.83
C ALA A 83 -8.47 21.76 7.35
N THR A 84 -8.56 20.74 8.21
CA THR A 84 -9.23 19.46 7.87
C THR A 84 -10.70 19.67 7.53
N VAL A 85 -11.43 20.51 8.27
CA VAL A 85 -12.85 20.75 8.02
C VAL A 85 -13.05 21.52 6.71
N VAL A 86 -12.23 22.53 6.43
CA VAL A 86 -12.33 23.34 5.21
C VAL A 86 -11.83 22.58 3.99
N LEU A 87 -10.74 21.82 4.12
CA LEU A 87 -10.09 21.10 3.02
C LEU A 87 -10.36 19.59 3.05
N TYR A 88 -11.46 19.18 3.69
CA TYR A 88 -11.83 17.78 3.86
C TYR A 88 -11.78 16.93 2.58
N PRO A 89 -12.21 17.41 1.38
CA PRO A 89 -12.09 16.62 0.16
C PRO A 89 -10.66 16.23 -0.19
N PHE A 90 -9.72 17.15 -0.01
CA PHE A 90 -8.31 16.92 -0.27
C PHE A 90 -7.71 15.99 0.77
N VAL A 91 -8.11 16.13 2.04
CA VAL A 91 -7.68 15.23 3.12
C VAL A 91 -8.18 13.81 2.88
N PHE A 92 -9.44 13.63 2.45
CA PHE A 92 -10.00 12.32 2.17
C PHE A 92 -9.38 11.68 0.93
N LEU A 93 -9.12 12.47 -0.11
CA LEU A 93 -8.35 12.02 -1.27
C LEU A 93 -6.94 11.56 -0.87
N TYR A 94 -6.27 12.31 0.02
CA TYR A 94 -5.00 11.91 0.60
C TYR A 94 -5.11 10.58 1.36
N PHE A 95 -6.15 10.38 2.17
CA PHE A 95 -6.36 9.10 2.87
C PHE A 95 -6.51 7.94 1.90
N LEU A 96 -7.33 8.09 0.87
CA LEU A 96 -7.52 7.05 -0.14
C LEU A 96 -6.20 6.75 -0.86
N GLY A 97 -5.47 7.78 -1.28
CA GLY A 97 -4.16 7.63 -1.93
C GLY A 97 -3.16 6.89 -1.05
N MET A 98 -3.02 7.27 0.22
CA MET A 98 -2.12 6.60 1.16
C MET A 98 -2.57 5.18 1.49
N ALA A 99 -3.87 4.92 1.58
CA ALA A 99 -4.40 3.58 1.82
C ALA A 99 -4.08 2.63 0.65
N LEU A 100 -4.33 3.08 -0.59
CA LEU A 100 -3.98 2.34 -1.80
C LEU A 100 -2.46 2.11 -1.90
N PHE A 101 -1.66 3.15 -1.63
CA PHE A 101 -0.21 3.05 -1.67
C PHE A 101 0.32 2.03 -0.65
N LYS A 102 -0.13 2.10 0.61
CA LYS A 102 0.27 1.14 1.65
C LYS A 102 -0.15 -0.29 1.30
N LYS A 103 -1.35 -0.47 0.73
CA LYS A 103 -1.80 -1.78 0.25
C LYS A 103 -0.84 -2.33 -0.81
N LYS A 104 -0.47 -1.52 -1.81
CA LYS A 104 0.49 -1.91 -2.85
C LYS A 104 1.88 -2.23 -2.31
N VAL A 105 2.39 -1.44 -1.38
CA VAL A 105 3.68 -1.72 -0.73
C VAL A 105 3.64 -3.02 0.06
N LYS A 106 2.52 -3.32 0.76
CA LYS A 106 2.36 -4.57 1.50
C LYS A 106 2.31 -5.78 0.57
N GLU A 107 1.57 -5.68 -0.54
CA GLU A 107 1.52 -6.71 -1.58
C GLU A 107 2.92 -6.98 -2.16
N ALA A 108 3.64 -5.93 -2.56
CA ALA A 108 4.99 -6.05 -3.11
C ALA A 108 5.99 -6.66 -2.11
N ARG A 109 5.91 -6.27 -0.83
CA ARG A 109 6.74 -6.88 0.23
C ARG A 109 6.42 -8.35 0.42
N ARG A 110 5.13 -8.72 0.44
CA ARG A 110 4.70 -10.12 0.57
C ARG A 110 5.20 -10.97 -0.58
N GLU A 111 5.11 -10.47 -1.81
CA GLU A 111 5.61 -11.17 -2.99
C GLU A 111 7.14 -11.34 -2.94
N ALA A 112 7.87 -10.29 -2.56
CA ALA A 112 9.32 -10.37 -2.36
C ALA A 112 9.71 -11.36 -1.26
N ASP A 113 8.95 -11.39 -0.16
CA ASP A 113 9.15 -12.32 0.94
C ASP A 113 8.89 -13.77 0.50
N ILE A 114 7.79 -14.03 -0.23
CA ILE A 114 7.51 -15.35 -0.81
C ILE A 114 8.62 -15.81 -1.76
N ARG A 115 9.15 -14.90 -2.59
CA ARG A 115 10.28 -15.23 -3.49
C ARG A 115 11.56 -15.57 -2.74
N ARG A 116 11.83 -14.92 -1.61
CA ARG A 116 13.07 -15.10 -0.85
C ARG A 116 13.00 -16.25 0.15
N ASN A 117 11.87 -16.37 0.85
CA ASN A 117 11.69 -17.23 2.01
C ASN A 117 10.68 -18.36 1.77
N GLY A 118 10.09 -18.45 0.57
CA GLY A 118 9.06 -19.44 0.24
C GLY A 118 7.67 -19.04 0.74
N LYS A 119 6.65 -19.80 0.33
CA LYS A 119 5.26 -19.60 0.77
C LYS A 119 5.09 -20.30 2.12
N TRP A 120 4.87 -19.54 3.18
CA TRP A 120 4.40 -20.09 4.45
C TRP A 120 3.05 -20.79 4.20
N VAL A 121 3.01 -22.10 4.43
CA VAL A 121 1.77 -22.90 4.44
C VAL A 121 1.42 -23.08 5.90
N ASP A 122 0.15 -22.84 6.26
CA ASP A 122 -0.32 -23.15 7.61
C ASP A 122 -0.13 -24.65 7.83
N TYR A 123 0.42 -25.03 8.98
CA TYR A 123 0.60 -26.43 9.33
C TYR A 123 -0.78 -27.10 9.35
N GLU A 124 -0.92 -28.21 8.64
CA GLU A 124 -2.04 -29.12 8.84
C GLU A 124 -1.84 -29.74 10.23
N GLU A 125 -2.74 -29.43 11.17
CA GLU A 125 -2.78 -30.10 12.47
C GLU A 125 -3.10 -31.57 12.21
N VAL A 126 -2.07 -32.43 12.22
CA VAL A 126 -2.24 -33.87 12.14
C VAL A 126 -2.99 -34.30 13.40
N PRO A 127 -4.18 -34.93 13.29
CA PRO A 127 -4.88 -35.41 14.47
C PRO A 127 -3.98 -36.36 15.26
N GLU A 128 -3.92 -36.20 16.58
CA GLU A 128 -3.19 -37.10 17.49
C GLU A 128 -3.84 -38.50 17.57
N GLU A 129 -4.95 -38.70 16.87
CA GLU A 129 -5.58 -40.01 16.75
C GLU A 129 -4.62 -40.95 16.02
N PRO A 130 -4.35 -42.14 16.57
CA PRO A 130 -3.55 -43.13 15.88
C PRO A 130 -4.25 -43.42 14.54
N LEU A 131 -3.59 -43.08 13.43
CA LEU A 131 -4.04 -43.52 12.13
C LEU A 131 -4.06 -45.05 12.17
N ASP A 132 -5.25 -45.62 11.93
CA ASP A 132 -5.40 -47.04 11.63
C ASP A 132 -4.86 -47.26 10.21
N ILE A 133 -3.53 -47.27 10.11
CA ILE A 133 -2.83 -47.58 8.88
C ILE A 133 -2.98 -49.09 8.72
N ASP A 134 -3.72 -49.50 7.68
CA ASP A 134 -3.80 -50.89 7.21
C ASP A 134 -2.44 -51.30 6.61
N THR A 135 -1.44 -51.29 7.46
CA THR A 135 -0.10 -51.81 7.19
C THR A 135 -0.13 -53.25 7.64
N HIS A 136 0.00 -54.16 6.68
CA HIS A 136 0.19 -55.57 6.97
C HIS A 136 1.50 -55.72 7.75
N TYR A 137 1.40 -55.88 9.07
CA TYR A 137 2.57 -56.08 9.93
C TYR A 137 3.17 -57.43 9.57
N GLU A 138 4.30 -57.41 8.88
CA GLU A 138 5.10 -58.60 8.64
C GLU A 138 5.80 -58.97 9.96
N GLU A 139 5.68 -60.24 10.37
CA GLU A 139 6.35 -60.70 11.58
C GLU A 139 7.85 -60.45 11.46
N LEU A 140 8.40 -59.74 12.46
CA LEU A 140 9.83 -59.49 12.54
C LEU A 140 10.57 -60.83 12.41
N PRO A 141 11.59 -60.93 11.54
CA PRO A 141 12.41 -62.13 11.50
C PRO A 141 12.98 -62.38 12.89
N PRO A 142 13.13 -63.65 13.30
CA PRO A 142 13.63 -63.98 14.61
C PRO A 142 14.96 -63.26 14.87
N PRO A 143 15.21 -62.82 16.12
CA PRO A 143 16.45 -62.13 16.46
C PRO A 143 17.65 -62.94 15.96
N PRO A 144 18.64 -62.29 15.33
CA PRO A 144 19.83 -63.01 14.88
C PRO A 144 20.47 -63.71 16.08
N ALA A 145 20.96 -64.93 15.84
CA ALA A 145 21.67 -65.68 16.87
C ALA A 145 22.79 -64.79 17.47
N PRO A 146 23.05 -64.87 18.79
CA PRO A 146 24.09 -64.08 19.43
C PRO A 146 25.40 -64.28 18.68
N ARG A 147 25.98 -63.17 18.20
CA ARG A 147 27.22 -63.17 17.41
C ARG A 147 28.31 -63.89 18.18
N ARG A 148 29.06 -64.74 17.49
CA ARG A 148 30.25 -65.36 18.08
C ARG A 148 31.29 -64.26 18.30
N ARG A 149 32.04 -64.37 19.40
CA ARG A 149 33.05 -63.38 19.82
C ARG A 149 34.12 -63.09 18.77
N ASP A 150 34.25 -63.98 17.79
CA ASP A 150 35.28 -63.95 16.75
C ASP A 150 34.80 -63.30 15.43
N GLU A 151 33.55 -62.82 15.37
CA GLU A 151 33.03 -62.11 14.20
C GLU A 151 33.46 -60.63 14.21
N PRO A 152 33.99 -60.10 13.09
CA PRO A 152 34.38 -58.71 13.00
C PRO A 152 33.17 -57.78 13.24
N GLY A 153 33.36 -56.85 14.17
CA GLY A 153 32.33 -55.91 14.61
C GLY A 153 32.10 -54.78 13.62
N TYR A 154 31.08 -53.95 13.91
CA TYR A 154 30.75 -52.75 13.13
C TYR A 154 31.93 -51.77 13.00
N ASP A 155 32.89 -51.83 13.91
CA ASP A 155 34.08 -50.99 13.96
C ASP A 155 35.07 -51.23 12.80
N GLU A 156 34.94 -52.34 12.07
CA GLU A 156 35.79 -52.62 10.92
C GLU A 156 35.38 -51.88 9.64
N TYR A 157 34.13 -51.42 9.53
CA TYR A 157 33.63 -50.72 8.34
C TYR A 157 34.03 -49.24 8.28
N PHE A 158 34.68 -48.72 9.33
CA PHE A 158 35.07 -47.32 9.45
C PHE A 158 36.59 -47.12 9.59
N LYS A 159 37.38 -48.14 9.22
CA LYS A 159 38.85 -48.05 9.14
C LYS A 159 39.34 -47.54 7.79
#